data_AF-A0A4W4FGH7-F1
#
_entry.id   AF-A0A4W4FGH7-F1
#
_cell.length_a   1.000
_cell.length_b   1.000
_cell.length_c   1.000
_cell.angle_alpha   90.00
_cell.angle_beta   90.00
_cell.angle_gamma   90.00
#
_symmetry.space_group_name_H-M   'P 1'
#
loop_
_entity.id
_entity.type
_entity.pdbx_description
1 polymer ?
#
loop_
_entity_poly.entity_id
_entity_poly.type
_entity_poly.pdbx_seq_one_letter_code
_entity_poly.pdbx_strand_id
1 'polypeptide(L)'
;LVTEMLALLGVLRVSGQTEMKRVVGDNATLPCHHQLWQADTSLLDIEWLLVKPNTKQKVVITYFAGRIYDPNEGEPSRLSLAGDYLKGDASLMISDLSLGDSGEYSCKVKNGGKYHWNTVNLIVLVKPSKPRCWMEGRLLEGSDVKMSCKSTDGSDPIHYKWERVLDKGKYMGKLPPLALLDLKNPEIVTLRNLTRESAGMYKCTASNDVGEESCTVEVKIHYVRGMGVVAGAVVGVSFGVFLIILIVWLVFRKKEKKKYEEEETPNEIREDAEAPKAKLVKPNSLSSSRSGSSRSGASSTQSMVHNSVPRGPKPRPPPAADQKENGQPACLPLAPPTYTQVAPRLPEVHSSPKPSPAKLSPGNLARMGATPVMIPAQTKAFQTV
;
A
#
# COMPACT_ATOMS: atom_id res chain seq x y z
N LEU A 1 53.54 -49.82 9.78
CA LEU A 1 52.90 -48.71 9.03
C LEU A 1 51.81 -48.05 9.89
N VAL A 2 52.17 -47.40 11.01
CA VAL A 2 51.21 -46.68 11.89
C VAL A 2 51.79 -45.33 12.36
N THR A 3 52.79 -44.81 11.64
CA THR A 3 53.60 -43.65 12.04
C THR A 3 53.75 -42.63 10.89
N GLU A 4 52.79 -42.62 9.97
CA GLU A 4 52.74 -41.75 8.76
C GLU A 4 51.31 -41.22 8.51
N MET A 5 50.55 -40.98 9.59
CA MET A 5 49.10 -40.69 9.52
C MET A 5 48.64 -39.67 10.58
N LEU A 6 49.50 -38.71 10.93
CA LEU A 6 49.19 -37.65 11.92
C LEU A 6 49.79 -36.27 11.60
N ALA A 7 50.48 -36.11 10.47
CA ALA A 7 51.22 -34.88 10.11
C ALA A 7 50.57 -34.03 8.99
N LEU A 8 49.26 -34.19 8.74
CA LEU A 8 48.50 -33.39 7.77
C LEU A 8 47.17 -32.85 8.34
N LEU A 9 47.18 -32.41 9.60
CA LEU A 9 46.25 -31.35 10.02
C LEU A 9 46.73 -30.04 9.38
N GLY A 10 46.27 -29.79 8.16
CA GLY A 10 46.59 -28.58 7.43
C GLY A 10 46.17 -27.37 8.23
N VAL A 11 47.13 -26.52 8.58
CA VAL A 11 46.86 -25.19 9.14
C VAL A 11 46.33 -24.32 7.99
N LEU A 12 45.04 -24.50 7.69
CA LEU A 12 44.23 -23.45 7.10
C LEU A 12 44.23 -22.28 8.09
N ARG A 13 45.24 -21.41 7.95
CA ARG A 13 45.08 -20.01 8.33
C ARG A 13 43.99 -19.45 7.43
N VAL A 14 42.74 -19.65 7.82
CA VAL A 14 41.64 -18.78 7.43
C VAL A 14 42.14 -17.38 7.74
N SER A 15 42.31 -16.56 6.70
CA SER A 15 42.62 -15.14 6.87
C SER A 15 41.45 -14.54 7.65
N GLY A 16 41.63 -14.36 8.95
CA GLY A 16 40.57 -14.06 9.91
C GLY A 16 40.04 -12.65 9.75
N GLN A 17 39.30 -12.40 8.67
CA GLN A 17 38.54 -11.18 8.47
C GLN A 17 37.50 -11.09 9.59
N THR A 18 37.70 -10.10 10.47
CA THR A 18 36.85 -9.95 11.66
C THR A 18 35.59 -9.19 11.26
N GLU A 19 34.42 -9.84 11.25
CA GLU A 19 33.16 -9.14 11.02
C GLU A 19 32.66 -8.46 12.30
N MET A 20 32.28 -7.19 12.21
CA MET A 20 31.71 -6.41 13.30
C MET A 20 30.40 -5.75 12.85
N LYS A 21 29.29 -6.12 13.49
CA LYS A 21 27.98 -5.46 13.31
C LYS A 21 27.76 -4.39 14.39
N ARG A 22 27.25 -3.23 13.99
CA ARG A 22 26.87 -2.10 14.86
C ARG A 22 25.62 -1.40 14.33
N VAL A 23 24.97 -0.58 15.15
CA VAL A 23 23.79 0.19 14.74
C VAL A 23 24.19 1.63 14.36
N VAL A 24 23.41 2.27 13.49
CA VAL A 24 23.54 3.72 13.22
C VAL A 24 23.45 4.52 14.53
N GLY A 25 24.38 5.44 14.75
CA GLY A 25 24.53 6.24 15.98
C GLY A 25 25.37 5.59 17.08
N ASP A 26 25.72 4.30 16.98
CA ASP A 26 26.67 3.67 17.91
C ASP A 26 28.11 4.18 17.67
N ASN A 27 29.01 3.84 18.59
CA ASN A 27 30.45 3.92 18.38
C ASN A 27 31.03 2.52 18.06
N ALA A 28 31.96 2.42 17.12
CA ALA A 28 32.73 1.21 16.83
C ALA A 28 34.19 1.37 17.27
N THR A 29 34.75 0.32 17.87
CA THR A 29 36.19 0.19 18.10
C THR A 29 36.71 -1.00 17.30
N LEU A 30 37.38 -0.74 16.18
CA LEU A 30 37.93 -1.77 15.31
C LEU A 30 39.27 -2.25 15.91
N PRO A 31 39.40 -3.52 16.33
CA PRO A 31 40.57 -3.98 17.07
C PRO A 31 41.81 -4.07 16.18
N CYS A 32 42.96 -3.57 16.65
CA CYS A 32 44.26 -3.81 16.03
C CYS A 32 45.36 -3.92 17.09
N HIS A 33 45.67 -5.14 17.51
CA HIS A 33 46.69 -5.43 18.52
C HIS A 33 47.94 -6.04 17.88
N HIS A 34 49.11 -5.44 18.11
CA HIS A 34 50.38 -5.84 17.51
C HIS A 34 51.49 -6.03 18.55
N GLN A 35 52.37 -7.01 18.31
CA GLN A 35 53.51 -7.31 19.17
C GLN A 35 54.78 -6.49 18.81
N LEU A 36 54.62 -5.40 18.05
CA LEU A 36 55.74 -4.58 17.56
C LEU A 36 56.14 -3.42 18.51
N TRP A 37 55.68 -3.44 19.75
CA TRP A 37 55.92 -2.41 20.77
C TRP A 37 57.35 -2.43 21.36
N GLN A 38 58.12 -3.49 21.15
CA GLN A 38 59.50 -3.64 21.66
C GLN A 38 60.57 -2.97 20.78
N ALA A 39 60.20 -2.39 19.63
CA ALA A 39 61.10 -1.68 18.72
C ALA A 39 60.94 -0.17 18.87
N ASP A 40 61.99 0.59 18.53
CA ASP A 40 62.06 2.05 18.69
C ASP A 40 60.79 2.77 18.19
N THR A 41 60.03 3.36 19.10
CA THR A 41 58.72 3.97 18.82
C THR A 41 58.79 5.19 17.90
N SER A 42 59.99 5.74 17.66
CA SER A 42 60.25 6.77 16.64
C SER A 42 60.10 6.26 15.21
N LEU A 43 60.13 4.94 14.99
CA LEU A 43 59.92 4.29 13.69
C LEU A 43 58.52 3.65 13.55
N LEU A 44 57.63 3.90 14.52
CA LEU A 44 56.25 3.42 14.50
C LEU A 44 55.40 4.24 13.52
N ASP A 45 54.77 3.52 12.61
CA ASP A 45 53.94 4.01 11.51
C ASP A 45 52.67 3.15 11.48
N ILE A 46 51.50 3.78 11.61
CA ILE A 46 50.19 3.11 11.69
C ILE A 46 49.26 3.76 10.66
N GLU A 47 48.74 2.96 9.74
CA GLU A 47 47.72 3.39 8.78
C GLU A 47 46.44 2.58 8.96
N TRP A 48 45.30 3.26 9.08
CA TRP A 48 43.99 2.65 8.87
C TRP A 48 43.44 3.04 7.50
N LEU A 49 43.05 2.04 6.73
CA LEU A 49 42.63 2.19 5.35
C LEU A 49 41.26 1.57 5.13
N LEU A 50 40.33 2.31 4.53
CA LEU A 50 39.08 1.76 4.02
C LEU A 50 39.35 1.16 2.64
N VAL A 51 39.32 -0.16 2.59
CA VAL A 51 39.43 -0.98 1.39
C VAL A 51 38.08 -0.97 0.67
N LYS A 52 38.11 -0.68 -0.62
CA LYS A 52 36.92 -0.64 -1.49
C LYS A 52 37.14 -1.58 -2.67
N PRO A 53 36.16 -2.44 -3.04
CA PRO A 53 36.38 -3.48 -4.06
C PRO A 53 36.89 -2.98 -5.42
N ASN A 54 36.44 -1.80 -5.85
CA ASN A 54 36.68 -1.25 -7.20
C ASN A 54 37.40 0.11 -7.23
N THR A 55 37.96 0.60 -6.11
CA THR A 55 38.66 1.91 -6.08
C THR A 55 39.95 1.85 -5.27
N LYS A 56 40.80 2.89 -5.40
CA LYS A 56 41.98 3.06 -4.53
C LYS A 56 41.57 2.99 -3.04
N GLN A 57 42.46 2.44 -2.21
CA GLN A 57 42.34 2.44 -0.76
C GLN A 57 42.21 3.89 -0.26
N LYS A 58 41.20 4.19 0.57
CA LYS A 58 41.05 5.52 1.19
C LYS A 58 41.75 5.49 2.55
N VAL A 59 42.70 6.40 2.79
CA VAL A 59 43.26 6.61 4.13
C VAL A 59 42.14 7.13 5.05
N VAL A 60 42.02 6.53 6.24
CA VAL A 60 41.04 6.90 7.27
C VAL A 60 41.72 7.73 8.35
N ILE A 61 42.83 7.23 8.89
CA ILE A 61 43.68 7.93 9.86
C ILE A 61 45.10 7.35 9.78
N THR A 62 46.11 8.18 10.00
CA THR A 62 47.53 7.76 10.03
C THR A 62 48.19 8.28 11.30
N TYR A 63 49.00 7.47 11.97
CA TYR A 63 49.97 7.93 12.97
C TYR A 63 51.39 7.76 12.42
N PHE A 64 52.14 8.85 12.38
CA PHE A 64 53.51 8.88 11.89
C PHE A 64 54.31 9.98 12.61
N ALA A 65 55.60 9.74 12.88
CA ALA A 65 56.52 10.70 13.49
C ALA A 65 55.97 11.40 14.78
N GLY A 66 55.24 10.65 15.62
CA GLY A 66 54.70 11.16 16.88
C GLY A 66 53.42 12.00 16.75
N ARG A 67 52.77 12.01 15.57
CA ARG A 67 51.54 12.78 15.30
C ARG A 67 50.48 11.91 14.65
N ILE A 68 49.22 12.25 14.92
CA ILE A 68 48.04 11.67 14.27
C ILE A 68 47.59 12.63 13.17
N TYR A 69 47.29 12.10 11.99
CA TYR A 69 46.82 12.80 10.82
C TYR A 69 45.44 12.24 10.41
N ASP A 70 44.42 13.10 10.42
CA ASP A 70 43.10 12.83 9.83
C ASP A 70 43.04 13.51 8.45
N PRO A 71 42.77 12.79 7.35
CA PRO A 71 42.66 13.39 6.02
C PRO A 71 41.53 14.43 5.86
N ASN A 72 40.59 14.52 6.80
CA ASN A 72 39.45 15.44 6.76
C ASN A 72 39.58 16.59 7.79
N GLU A 73 40.75 17.25 7.86
CA GLU A 73 40.93 18.44 8.71
C GLU A 73 39.90 19.54 8.39
N GLY A 74 38.96 19.78 9.32
CA GLY A 74 37.94 20.84 9.20
C GLY A 74 36.62 20.56 9.93
N GLU A 75 36.24 19.29 10.06
CA GLU A 75 35.08 18.85 10.84
C GLU A 75 35.52 18.35 12.24
N PRO A 76 34.64 18.33 13.26
CA PRO A 76 34.94 17.65 14.52
C PRO A 76 35.21 16.16 14.23
N SER A 77 36.46 15.73 14.42
CA SER A 77 36.88 14.40 13.99
C SER A 77 36.13 13.30 14.77
N ARG A 78 35.35 12.51 14.03
CA ARG A 78 34.67 11.31 14.52
C ARG A 78 35.63 10.13 14.68
N LEU A 79 36.90 10.27 14.29
CA LEU A 79 37.91 9.22 14.19
C LEU A 79 39.02 9.45 15.24
N SER A 80 39.44 8.38 15.92
CA SER A 80 40.59 8.46 16.84
C SER A 80 41.23 7.10 17.07
N LEU A 81 42.48 7.06 17.54
CA LEU A 81 43.08 5.82 18.05
C LEU A 81 42.56 5.57 19.47
N ALA A 82 41.91 4.41 19.67
CA ALA A 82 41.21 4.06 20.89
C ALA A 82 42.12 3.54 22.01
N GLY A 83 43.23 2.90 21.62
CA GLY A 83 44.15 2.20 22.51
C GLY A 83 45.48 2.93 22.72
N ASP A 84 46.29 2.36 23.60
CA ASP A 84 47.69 2.76 23.75
C ASP A 84 48.54 2.16 22.62
N TYR A 85 48.54 2.86 21.49
CA TYR A 85 49.24 2.47 20.27
C TYR A 85 50.76 2.37 20.43
N LEU A 86 51.33 3.05 21.44
CA LEU A 86 52.75 2.90 21.79
C LEU A 86 53.03 1.56 22.51
N LYS A 87 52.03 1.02 23.24
CA LYS A 87 52.10 -0.29 23.91
C LYS A 87 51.55 -1.45 23.08
N GLY A 88 51.21 -1.23 21.81
CA GLY A 88 50.78 -2.28 20.89
C GLY A 88 49.28 -2.31 20.58
N ASP A 89 48.49 -1.32 21.02
CA ASP A 89 47.06 -1.25 20.72
C ASP A 89 46.72 -0.10 19.76
N ALA A 90 46.78 -0.40 18.47
CA ALA A 90 46.51 0.51 17.35
C ALA A 90 45.02 0.54 16.94
N SER A 91 44.09 0.15 17.82
CA SER A 91 42.66 0.06 17.51
C SER A 91 42.03 1.40 17.11
N LEU A 92 41.14 1.40 16.12
CA LEU A 92 40.46 2.60 15.60
C LEU A 92 39.09 2.78 16.25
N MET A 93 38.83 3.94 16.86
CA MET A 93 37.51 4.40 17.23
C MET A 93 36.85 5.16 16.08
N ILE A 94 35.61 4.81 15.76
CA ILE A 94 34.71 5.56 14.88
C ILE A 94 33.46 5.89 15.71
N SER A 95 33.13 7.17 15.84
CA SER A 95 31.98 7.64 16.61
C SER A 95 30.79 8.03 15.72
N ASP A 96 29.58 8.00 16.29
CA ASP A 96 28.31 8.36 15.62
C ASP A 96 28.15 7.69 14.25
N LEU A 97 28.13 6.37 14.23
CA LEU A 97 28.19 5.57 13.00
C LEU A 97 27.05 5.88 12.02
N SER A 98 27.40 6.03 10.75
CA SER A 98 26.46 6.15 9.64
C SER A 98 26.49 4.91 8.74
N LEU A 99 25.45 4.68 7.94
CA LEU A 99 25.42 3.57 6.97
C LEU A 99 26.62 3.59 6.01
N GLY A 100 27.11 4.79 5.66
CA GLY A 100 28.25 5.00 4.77
C GLY A 100 29.61 4.63 5.38
N ASP A 101 29.68 4.39 6.69
CA ASP A 101 30.86 3.89 7.39
C ASP A 101 30.96 2.34 7.31
N SER A 102 30.02 1.67 6.65
CA SER A 102 30.12 0.23 6.38
C SER A 102 31.21 -0.06 5.35
N GLY A 103 32.07 -1.05 5.62
CA GLY A 103 33.09 -1.50 4.70
C GLY A 103 34.23 -2.28 5.34
N GLU A 104 35.21 -2.63 4.52
CA GLU A 104 36.40 -3.36 4.94
C GLU A 104 37.51 -2.39 5.35
N TYR A 105 37.86 -2.38 6.63
CA TYR A 105 38.93 -1.57 7.20
C TYR A 105 40.17 -2.43 7.41
N SER A 106 41.32 -1.98 6.92
CA SER A 106 42.61 -2.64 7.15
C SER A 106 43.51 -1.76 8.02
N CYS A 107 43.95 -2.31 9.15
CA CYS A 107 45.04 -1.77 9.94
C CYS A 107 46.37 -2.24 9.34
N LYS A 108 47.31 -1.33 9.13
CA LYS A 108 48.71 -1.63 8.81
C LYS A 108 49.59 -0.95 9.86
N VAL A 109 50.40 -1.75 10.55
CA VAL A 109 51.37 -1.27 11.53
C VAL A 109 52.77 -1.67 11.07
N LYS A 110 53.67 -0.70 11.03
CA LYS A 110 55.08 -0.87 10.70
C LYS A 110 55.91 -0.30 11.84
N ASN A 111 56.89 -1.05 12.32
CA ASN A 111 57.87 -0.55 13.27
C ASN A 111 59.22 -1.24 13.06
N GLY A 112 60.30 -0.47 12.93
CA GLY A 112 61.67 -1.01 12.80
C GLY A 112 61.85 -2.04 11.68
N GLY A 113 61.14 -1.88 10.55
CA GLY A 113 61.16 -2.82 9.42
C GLY A 113 60.31 -4.09 9.60
N LYS A 114 59.66 -4.29 10.76
CA LYS A 114 58.64 -5.31 10.97
C LYS A 114 57.27 -4.77 10.58
N TYR A 115 56.39 -5.67 10.13
CA TYR A 115 55.03 -5.35 9.69
C TYR A 115 54.01 -6.23 10.40
N HIS A 116 52.86 -5.64 10.71
CA HIS A 116 51.65 -6.32 11.16
C HIS A 116 50.48 -5.71 10.39
N TRP A 117 49.51 -6.54 10.00
CA TRP A 117 48.28 -6.05 9.40
C TRP A 117 47.11 -6.93 9.81
N ASN A 118 45.93 -6.33 9.88
CA ASN A 118 44.67 -7.04 10.04
C ASN A 118 43.57 -6.39 9.20
N THR A 119 42.42 -7.04 9.16
CA THR A 119 41.25 -6.58 8.39
C THR A 119 39.96 -6.84 9.17
N VAL A 120 39.14 -5.80 9.29
CA VAL A 120 37.86 -5.80 10.00
C VAL A 120 36.76 -5.37 9.02
N ASN A 121 35.75 -6.20 8.81
CA ASN A 121 34.56 -5.85 8.03
C ASN A 121 33.52 -5.21 8.96
N LEU A 122 33.38 -3.89 8.92
CA LEU A 122 32.37 -3.15 9.68
C LEU A 122 31.05 -3.11 8.88
N ILE A 123 29.97 -3.59 9.49
CA ILE A 123 28.63 -3.56 8.94
C ILE A 123 27.77 -2.69 9.87
N VAL A 124 27.35 -1.52 9.38
CA VAL A 124 26.44 -0.63 10.12
C VAL A 124 25.01 -0.92 9.69
N LEU A 125 24.16 -1.23 10.67
CA LEU A 125 22.77 -1.63 10.48
C LEU A 125 21.81 -0.53 10.94
N VAL A 126 20.65 -0.45 10.30
CA VAL A 126 19.55 0.44 10.67
C VAL A 126 18.25 -0.34 10.80
N LYS A 127 17.42 0.00 11.79
CA LYS A 127 16.06 -0.57 11.93
C LYS A 127 15.20 -0.20 10.70
N PRO A 128 14.11 -0.93 10.42
CA PRO A 128 13.20 -0.56 9.34
C PRO A 128 12.61 0.82 9.59
N SER A 129 12.59 1.64 8.55
CA SER A 129 11.79 2.86 8.48
C SER A 129 10.31 2.55 8.66
N LYS A 130 9.52 3.54 9.07
CA LYS A 130 8.07 3.37 9.27
C LYS A 130 7.40 2.95 7.96
N PRO A 131 6.86 1.72 7.88
CA PRO A 131 6.36 1.22 6.62
C PRO A 131 5.18 2.04 6.11
N ARG A 132 5.09 2.21 4.80
CA ARG A 132 3.90 2.72 4.13
C ARG A 132 2.95 1.55 3.91
N CYS A 133 1.77 1.60 4.52
CA CYS A 133 0.67 0.69 4.23
C CYS A 133 -0.25 1.28 3.15
N TRP A 134 -0.79 0.45 2.26
CA TRP A 134 -1.86 0.82 1.31
C TRP A 134 -2.76 -0.38 0.97
N MET A 135 -3.87 -0.11 0.29
CA MET A 135 -4.86 -1.13 -0.11
C MET A 135 -5.23 -0.98 -1.58
N GLU A 136 -5.43 -2.11 -2.26
CA GLU A 136 -5.77 -2.24 -3.67
C GLU A 136 -6.98 -3.18 -3.81
N GLY A 137 -8.04 -2.74 -4.49
CA GLY A 137 -9.26 -3.54 -4.70
C GLY A 137 -10.53 -2.76 -4.37
N ARG A 138 -11.67 -3.44 -4.43
CA ARG A 138 -12.97 -2.87 -4.04
C ARG A 138 -13.26 -3.25 -2.59
N LEU A 139 -13.70 -2.30 -1.79
CA LEU A 139 -14.15 -2.53 -0.42
C LEU A 139 -15.65 -2.83 -0.39
N LEU A 140 -16.09 -3.82 -1.17
CA LEU A 140 -17.50 -4.23 -1.27
C LEU A 140 -17.70 -5.59 -0.59
N GLU A 141 -18.89 -5.84 -0.04
CA GLU A 141 -19.27 -7.17 0.44
C GLU A 141 -19.13 -8.20 -0.70
N GLY A 142 -18.44 -9.31 -0.44
CA GLY A 142 -18.16 -10.37 -1.40
C GLY A 142 -16.97 -10.15 -2.35
N SER A 143 -16.33 -8.97 -2.36
CA SER A 143 -15.13 -8.73 -3.18
C SER A 143 -13.82 -9.04 -2.44
N ASP A 144 -12.72 -9.06 -3.19
CA ASP A 144 -11.37 -9.25 -2.65
C ASP A 144 -10.64 -7.90 -2.54
N VAL A 145 -9.83 -7.74 -1.48
CA VAL A 145 -8.92 -6.59 -1.30
C VAL A 145 -7.52 -7.08 -0.92
N LYS A 146 -6.52 -6.48 -1.55
CA LYS A 146 -5.10 -6.69 -1.28
C LYS A 146 -4.58 -5.55 -0.41
N MET A 147 -3.95 -5.89 0.71
CA MET A 147 -3.28 -4.93 1.59
C MET A 147 -1.77 -5.14 1.44
N SER A 148 -1.02 -4.06 1.29
CA SER A 148 0.41 -4.05 1.02
C SER A 148 1.12 -3.10 1.98
N CYS A 149 2.34 -3.45 2.36
CA CYS A 149 3.13 -2.75 3.37
C CYS A 149 4.61 -2.81 3.00
N LYS A 150 5.29 -1.66 2.96
CA LYS A 150 6.71 -1.60 2.60
C LYS A 150 7.43 -0.46 3.31
N SER A 151 8.58 -0.75 3.92
CA SER A 151 9.54 0.24 4.42
C SER A 151 10.41 0.78 3.27
N THR A 152 10.75 2.08 3.30
CA THR A 152 11.65 2.70 2.29
C THR A 152 13.10 2.36 2.56
N ASP A 153 13.48 2.40 3.83
CA ASP A 153 14.82 2.18 4.37
C ASP A 153 14.78 1.12 5.47
N GLY A 154 15.92 0.48 5.73
CA GLY A 154 16.09 -0.62 6.68
C GLY A 154 17.21 -1.55 6.21
N SER A 155 17.98 -2.13 7.13
CA SER A 155 18.96 -3.16 6.76
C SER A 155 18.29 -4.52 6.53
N ASP A 156 18.72 -5.22 5.49
CA ASP A 156 18.24 -6.56 5.17
C ASP A 156 18.75 -7.65 6.13
N PRO A 157 18.00 -8.76 6.31
CA PRO A 157 16.67 -9.01 5.76
C PRO A 157 15.55 -8.33 6.57
N ILE A 158 14.61 -7.67 5.89
CA ILE A 158 13.40 -7.12 6.52
C ILE A 158 12.28 -8.17 6.47
N HIS A 159 11.76 -8.55 7.64
CA HIS A 159 10.63 -9.45 7.79
C HIS A 159 9.33 -8.66 7.99
N TYR A 160 8.31 -8.97 7.21
CA TYR A 160 6.99 -8.35 7.29
C TYR A 160 5.97 -9.31 7.91
N LYS A 161 5.15 -8.79 8.83
CA LYS A 161 4.11 -9.56 9.53
C LYS A 161 2.80 -8.78 9.56
N TRP A 162 1.71 -9.42 9.11
CA TRP A 162 0.36 -8.88 9.13
C TRP A 162 -0.48 -9.49 10.26
N GLU A 163 -1.10 -8.63 11.07
CA GLU A 163 -1.94 -9.03 12.21
C GLU A 163 -3.23 -8.20 12.25
N ARG A 164 -4.30 -8.79 12.78
CA ARG A 164 -5.55 -8.05 13.02
C ARG A 164 -5.55 -7.43 14.42
N VAL A 165 -5.87 -6.14 14.47
CA VAL A 165 -6.09 -5.40 15.71
C VAL A 165 -7.60 -5.28 15.94
N LEU A 166 -8.08 -5.74 17.09
CA LEU A 166 -9.48 -5.56 17.49
C LEU A 166 -9.62 -4.33 18.38
N ASP A 167 -10.72 -3.61 18.20
CA ASP A 167 -11.13 -2.56 19.12
C ASP A 167 -11.31 -3.14 20.53
N LYS A 168 -10.96 -2.34 21.55
CA LYS A 168 -10.99 -2.70 22.98
C LYS A 168 -9.89 -3.67 23.46
N GLY A 169 -8.70 -3.64 22.84
CA GLY A 169 -7.47 -4.18 23.44
C GLY A 169 -7.35 -5.71 23.54
N LYS A 170 -8.33 -6.45 23.04
CA LYS A 170 -8.29 -7.92 23.00
C LYS A 170 -7.64 -8.39 21.70
N TYR A 171 -6.31 -8.34 21.67
CA TYR A 171 -5.50 -8.80 20.53
C TYR A 171 -5.90 -10.22 20.12
N MET A 172 -6.46 -10.40 18.92
CA MET A 172 -6.62 -11.73 18.34
C MET A 172 -5.37 -12.20 17.60
N GLY A 173 -4.52 -11.29 17.11
CA GLY A 173 -3.23 -11.53 16.44
C GLY A 173 -3.36 -12.20 15.06
N LYS A 174 -4.30 -13.13 14.92
CA LYS A 174 -4.58 -13.89 13.70
C LYS A 174 -5.44 -13.09 12.73
N LEU A 175 -5.08 -13.18 11.46
CA LEU A 175 -5.88 -12.68 10.35
C LEU A 175 -7.19 -13.50 10.21
N PRO A 176 -8.23 -12.97 9.53
CA PRO A 176 -9.43 -13.73 9.21
C PRO A 176 -9.13 -15.04 8.46
N PRO A 177 -9.97 -16.10 8.56
CA PRO A 177 -9.71 -17.38 7.90
C PRO A 177 -9.57 -17.33 6.38
N LEU A 178 -10.16 -16.31 5.72
CA LEU A 178 -10.08 -16.08 4.27
C LEU A 178 -8.96 -15.10 3.87
N ALA A 179 -8.08 -14.74 4.81
CA ALA A 179 -6.87 -13.99 4.52
C ALA A 179 -5.79 -14.92 3.97
N LEU A 180 -5.18 -14.53 2.86
CA LEU A 180 -4.10 -15.26 2.20
C LEU A 180 -2.83 -14.43 2.25
N LEU A 181 -1.83 -14.97 2.93
CA LEU A 181 -0.48 -14.41 2.99
C LEU A 181 0.32 -14.97 1.82
N ASP A 182 0.98 -14.09 1.06
CA ASP A 182 1.93 -14.55 0.04
C ASP A 182 3.26 -14.90 0.73
N LEU A 183 3.59 -16.19 0.78
CA LEU A 183 4.83 -16.68 1.41
C LEU A 183 6.10 -16.23 0.67
N LYS A 184 6.00 -15.80 -0.60
CA LYS A 184 7.11 -15.19 -1.34
C LYS A 184 7.20 -13.69 -1.06
N ASN A 185 6.04 -13.04 -0.91
CA ASN A 185 5.93 -11.60 -0.73
C ASN A 185 5.17 -11.26 0.58
N PRO A 186 5.76 -11.49 1.77
CA PRO A 186 5.09 -11.28 3.06
C PRO A 186 4.69 -9.82 3.34
N GLU A 187 5.21 -8.87 2.55
CA GLU A 187 4.73 -7.49 2.41
C GLU A 187 3.21 -7.41 2.10
N ILE A 188 2.64 -8.47 1.51
CA ILE A 188 1.30 -8.50 0.90
C ILE A 188 0.40 -9.55 1.57
N VAL A 189 -0.83 -9.15 1.90
CA VAL A 189 -1.91 -10.03 2.33
C VAL A 189 -3.19 -9.73 1.53
N THR A 190 -3.89 -10.78 1.07
CA THR A 190 -5.18 -10.64 0.36
C THR A 190 -6.31 -11.12 1.25
N LEU A 191 -7.26 -10.25 1.57
CA LEU A 191 -8.52 -10.63 2.21
C LEU A 191 -9.51 -11.01 1.10
N ARG A 192 -9.86 -12.30 1.01
CA ARG A 192 -10.86 -12.77 0.05
C ARG A 192 -12.28 -12.73 0.61
N ASN A 193 -13.26 -12.53 -0.29
CA ASN A 193 -14.69 -12.58 0.01
C ASN A 193 -15.04 -11.76 1.27
N LEU A 194 -14.89 -10.44 1.17
CA LEU A 194 -15.10 -9.52 2.29
C LEU A 194 -16.49 -9.66 2.91
N THR A 195 -16.53 -10.04 4.19
CA THR A 195 -17.75 -10.09 5.01
C THR A 195 -17.71 -9.02 6.09
N ARG A 196 -18.81 -8.80 6.83
CA ARG A 196 -18.80 -7.93 8.03
C ARG A 196 -17.66 -8.27 9.00
N GLU A 197 -17.28 -9.55 9.12
CA GLU A 197 -16.17 -9.98 9.98
C GLU A 197 -14.79 -9.60 9.44
N SER A 198 -14.65 -9.27 8.16
CA SER A 198 -13.39 -8.80 7.56
C SER A 198 -13.12 -7.31 7.83
N ALA A 199 -14.10 -6.54 8.31
CA ALA A 199 -13.93 -5.13 8.65
C ALA A 199 -13.13 -4.91 9.94
N GLY A 200 -12.36 -3.83 10.02
CA GLY A 200 -11.61 -3.42 11.22
C GLY A 200 -10.16 -3.02 10.94
N MET A 201 -9.37 -2.93 12.00
CA MET A 201 -7.97 -2.47 11.95
C MET A 201 -7.00 -3.64 11.70
N TYR A 202 -6.02 -3.42 10.82
CA TYR A 202 -4.94 -4.34 10.53
C TYR A 202 -3.61 -3.64 10.73
N LYS A 203 -2.65 -4.30 11.40
CA LYS A 203 -1.28 -3.83 11.61
C LYS A 203 -0.36 -4.62 10.70
N CYS A 204 0.50 -3.92 9.96
CA CYS A 204 1.72 -4.47 9.42
C CYS A 204 2.89 -4.06 10.32
N THR A 205 3.71 -5.02 10.72
CA THR A 205 4.99 -4.80 11.39
C THR A 205 6.12 -5.18 10.43
N ALA A 206 7.07 -4.28 10.23
CA ALA A 206 8.34 -4.55 9.54
C ALA A 206 9.44 -4.66 10.61
N SER A 207 10.24 -5.72 10.56
CA SER A 207 11.27 -5.99 11.57
C SER A 207 12.58 -6.52 10.96
N ASN A 208 13.71 -6.22 11.61
CA ASN A 208 15.02 -6.81 11.33
C ASN A 208 15.79 -6.99 12.66
N ASP A 209 17.07 -7.41 12.58
CA ASP A 209 17.95 -7.63 13.74
C ASP A 209 18.14 -6.41 14.66
N VAL A 210 17.84 -5.18 14.18
CA VAL A 210 18.00 -3.92 14.93
C VAL A 210 16.71 -3.51 15.64
N GLY A 211 15.54 -3.82 15.07
CA GLY A 211 14.27 -3.46 15.67
C GLY A 211 13.06 -3.60 14.74
N GLU A 212 11.91 -3.11 15.22
CA GLU A 212 10.65 -3.13 14.48
C GLU A 212 10.01 -1.74 14.36
N GLU A 213 9.22 -1.56 13.31
CA GLU A 213 8.40 -0.36 13.07
C GLU A 213 7.10 -0.78 12.37
N SER A 214 6.02 0.00 12.45
CA SER A 214 4.70 -0.48 12.00
C SER A 214 3.76 0.58 11.42
N CYS A 215 2.83 0.11 10.61
CA CYS A 215 1.70 0.88 10.07
C CYS A 215 0.39 0.14 10.22
N THR A 216 -0.71 0.89 10.22
CA THR A 216 -2.07 0.37 10.40
C THR A 216 -3.00 0.84 9.28
N VAL A 217 -3.87 -0.04 8.82
CA VAL A 217 -4.95 0.27 7.85
C VAL A 217 -6.30 -0.15 8.39
N GLU A 218 -7.34 0.59 8.01
CA GLU A 218 -8.71 0.34 8.39
C GLU A 218 -9.51 -0.19 7.19
N VAL A 219 -10.00 -1.43 7.29
CA VAL A 219 -10.87 -2.04 6.28
C VAL A 219 -12.32 -1.67 6.60
N LYS A 220 -12.84 -0.66 5.88
CA LYS A 220 -14.25 -0.25 5.91
C LYS A 220 -14.99 -0.86 4.72
N ILE A 221 -15.99 -1.71 4.97
CA ILE A 221 -16.73 -2.42 3.91
C ILE A 221 -18.02 -1.69 3.57
N HIS A 222 -18.22 -1.42 2.28
CA HIS A 222 -19.45 -0.86 1.71
C HIS A 222 -20.40 -1.99 1.32
N TYR A 223 -21.59 -1.98 1.92
CA TYR A 223 -22.65 -2.93 1.62
C TYR A 223 -23.50 -2.41 0.46
N VAL A 224 -23.65 -3.17 -0.62
CA VAL A 224 -24.56 -2.85 -1.75
C VAL A 224 -26.04 -3.09 -1.41
N ARG A 225 -26.37 -3.13 -0.12
CA ARG A 225 -27.68 -3.40 0.45
C ARG A 225 -28.59 -2.18 0.25
N GLY A 226 -29.09 -2.05 -0.98
CA GLY A 226 -29.91 -0.92 -1.40
C GLY A 226 -30.27 -0.95 -2.87
N MET A 227 -29.38 -1.38 -3.78
CA MET A 227 -29.65 -1.26 -5.23
C MET A 227 -30.93 -1.97 -5.69
N GLY A 228 -31.17 -3.22 -5.26
CA GLY A 228 -32.41 -3.94 -5.58
C GLY A 228 -33.65 -3.35 -4.90
N VAL A 229 -33.53 -2.83 -3.67
CA VAL A 229 -34.66 -2.25 -2.91
C VAL A 229 -35.03 -0.87 -3.46
N VAL A 230 -34.05 -0.03 -3.78
CA VAL A 230 -34.23 1.29 -4.39
C VAL A 230 -34.75 1.16 -5.82
N ALA A 231 -34.19 0.24 -6.63
CA ALA A 231 -34.74 -0.03 -7.97
C ALA A 231 -36.18 -0.55 -7.89
N GLY A 232 -36.47 -1.49 -6.99
CA GLY A 232 -37.82 -2.01 -6.76
C GLY A 232 -38.81 -0.92 -6.30
N ALA A 233 -38.38 -0.03 -5.40
CA ALA A 233 -39.20 1.09 -4.94
C ALA A 233 -39.45 2.11 -6.05
N VAL A 234 -38.42 2.50 -6.82
CA VAL A 234 -38.57 3.46 -7.94
C VAL A 234 -39.47 2.89 -9.03
N VAL A 235 -39.30 1.62 -9.41
CA VAL A 235 -40.15 0.96 -10.43
C VAL A 235 -41.58 0.80 -9.91
N GLY A 236 -41.75 0.39 -8.65
CA GLY A 236 -43.06 0.23 -8.02
C GLY A 236 -43.84 1.55 -7.90
N VAL A 237 -43.18 2.62 -7.47
CA VAL A 237 -43.77 3.98 -7.40
C VAL A 237 -44.11 4.48 -8.81
N SER A 238 -43.21 4.35 -9.78
CA SER A 238 -43.44 4.77 -11.16
C SER A 238 -44.63 4.04 -11.80
N PHE A 239 -44.73 2.73 -11.59
CA PHE A 239 -45.85 1.92 -12.08
C PHE A 239 -47.17 2.27 -11.37
N GLY A 240 -47.13 2.49 -10.05
CA GLY A 240 -48.29 2.94 -9.27
C GLY A 240 -48.82 4.31 -9.74
N VAL A 241 -47.94 5.28 -9.97
CA VAL A 241 -48.31 6.60 -10.53
C VAL A 241 -48.90 6.46 -11.93
N PHE A 242 -48.31 5.63 -12.79
CA PHE A 242 -48.83 5.37 -14.14
C PHE A 242 -50.24 4.76 -14.12
N LEU A 243 -50.50 3.79 -13.23
CA LEU A 243 -51.85 3.22 -13.04
C LEU A 243 -52.86 4.26 -12.54
N ILE A 244 -52.48 5.15 -11.60
CA ILE A 244 -53.34 6.23 -11.12
C ILE A 244 -53.69 7.18 -12.27
N ILE A 245 -52.71 7.58 -13.09
CA ILE A 245 -52.94 8.44 -14.26
C ILE A 245 -53.90 7.77 -15.26
N LEU A 246 -53.72 6.47 -15.54
CA LEU A 246 -54.63 5.71 -16.39
C LEU A 246 -56.06 5.64 -15.83
N ILE A 247 -56.23 5.39 -14.53
CA ILE A 247 -57.55 5.36 -13.88
C ILE A 247 -58.23 6.72 -13.99
N VAL A 248 -57.52 7.82 -13.69
CA VAL A 248 -58.03 9.18 -13.81
C VAL A 248 -58.44 9.48 -15.26
N TRP A 249 -57.61 9.14 -16.24
CA TRP A 249 -57.90 9.32 -17.67
C TRP A 249 -59.13 8.52 -18.12
N LEU A 250 -59.26 7.26 -17.68
CA LEU A 250 -60.45 6.44 -17.97
C LEU A 250 -61.72 7.01 -17.33
N VAL A 251 -61.64 7.56 -16.12
CA VAL A 251 -62.77 8.25 -15.46
C VAL A 251 -63.15 9.52 -16.22
N PHE A 252 -62.19 10.34 -16.64
CA PHE A 252 -62.45 11.53 -17.47
C PHE A 252 -63.09 11.16 -18.82
N ARG A 253 -62.54 10.19 -19.55
CA ARG A 253 -63.15 9.73 -20.82
C ARG A 253 -64.54 9.15 -20.64
N LYS A 254 -64.81 8.46 -19.53
CA LYS A 254 -66.15 7.95 -19.20
C LYS A 254 -67.11 9.08 -18.81
N LYS A 255 -66.62 10.14 -18.15
CA LYS A 255 -67.40 11.35 -17.85
C LYS A 255 -67.74 12.13 -19.13
N GLU A 256 -66.79 12.31 -20.03
CA GLU A 256 -67.04 12.95 -21.33
C GLU A 256 -68.04 12.15 -22.17
N LYS A 257 -67.86 10.83 -22.33
CA LYS A 257 -68.82 9.98 -23.05
C LYS A 257 -70.25 10.13 -22.50
N LYS A 258 -70.40 10.13 -21.16
CA LYS A 258 -71.69 10.39 -20.52
C LYS A 258 -72.23 11.80 -20.79
N LYS A 259 -71.38 12.83 -20.84
CA LYS A 259 -71.79 14.19 -21.19
C LYS A 259 -72.33 14.24 -22.64
N TYR A 260 -71.66 13.59 -23.59
CA TYR A 260 -72.14 13.50 -24.97
C TYR A 260 -73.47 12.71 -25.06
N GLU A 261 -73.60 11.58 -24.35
CA GLU A 261 -74.86 10.80 -24.28
C GLU A 261 -76.02 11.56 -23.62
N GLU A 262 -75.74 12.48 -22.67
CA GLU A 262 -76.74 13.30 -21.97
C GLU A 262 -77.11 14.59 -22.73
N GLU A 263 -76.20 15.09 -23.59
CA GLU A 263 -76.40 16.28 -24.43
C GLU A 263 -77.10 15.95 -25.77
N GLU A 264 -77.20 14.66 -26.14
CA GLU A 264 -77.85 14.16 -27.37
C GLU A 264 -79.24 13.53 -27.12
N THR A 265 -79.85 13.71 -25.94
CA THR A 265 -81.28 13.37 -25.75
C THR A 265 -82.15 14.44 -26.42
N PRO A 266 -82.97 14.13 -27.45
CA PRO A 266 -83.80 15.12 -28.11
C PRO A 266 -84.92 15.61 -27.19
N ASN A 267 -85.18 16.92 -27.20
CA ASN A 267 -86.27 17.54 -26.43
C ASN A 267 -87.62 16.95 -26.86
N GLU A 268 -88.16 16.04 -26.06
CA GLU A 268 -89.50 15.50 -26.24
C GLU A 268 -90.53 16.62 -25.97
N ILE A 269 -91.19 17.08 -27.03
CA ILE A 269 -92.20 18.14 -26.96
C ILE A 269 -93.43 17.56 -26.25
N ARG A 270 -93.60 17.91 -24.98
CA ARG A 270 -94.78 17.54 -24.21
C ARG A 270 -95.94 18.46 -24.57
N GLU A 271 -96.82 17.95 -25.43
CA GLU A 271 -98.13 18.55 -25.70
C GLU A 271 -98.97 18.66 -24.42
N ASP A 272 -99.67 19.79 -24.32
CA ASP A 272 -100.85 20.12 -23.52
C ASP A 272 -100.92 19.73 -22.03
N ALA A 273 -100.86 20.78 -21.19
CA ALA A 273 -101.28 20.74 -19.79
C ALA A 273 -102.66 21.42 -19.63
N GLU A 274 -103.71 20.63 -19.40
CA GLU A 274 -105.07 21.16 -19.19
C GLU A 274 -105.28 21.76 -17.78
N ALA A 275 -106.22 22.71 -17.68
CA ALA A 275 -106.37 23.65 -16.58
C ALA A 275 -106.73 23.03 -15.20
N PRO A 276 -106.24 23.61 -14.08
CA PRO A 276 -106.44 23.06 -12.75
C PRO A 276 -107.86 23.29 -12.21
N LYS A 277 -108.55 22.21 -11.80
CA LYS A 277 -109.81 22.31 -11.05
C LYS A 277 -109.55 22.40 -9.55
N ALA A 278 -109.99 23.51 -8.95
CA ALA A 278 -109.80 23.80 -7.53
C ALA A 278 -110.97 23.33 -6.64
N LYS A 279 -110.64 22.63 -5.54
CA LYS A 279 -111.33 22.58 -4.23
C LYS A 279 -110.29 22.11 -3.19
N LEU A 280 -110.25 22.45 -1.90
CA LEU A 280 -110.70 23.54 -1.02
C LEU A 280 -110.27 23.10 0.40
N VAL A 281 -109.33 23.83 1.05
CA VAL A 281 -109.03 24.00 2.51
C VAL A 281 -109.33 22.81 3.49
N LYS A 282 -108.36 22.13 4.15
CA LYS A 282 -107.50 22.45 5.36
C LYS A 282 -108.30 22.59 6.71
N PRO A 283 -107.75 22.37 7.94
CA PRO A 283 -106.33 22.15 8.32
C PRO A 283 -105.97 21.14 9.46
N ASN A 284 -104.65 20.85 9.59
CA ASN A 284 -103.81 20.71 10.83
C ASN A 284 -102.61 19.75 10.59
N SER A 285 -101.35 20.25 10.48
CA SER A 285 -100.31 20.35 11.54
C SER A 285 -99.60 19.01 11.85
N LEU A 286 -98.26 18.82 11.80
CA LEU A 286 -97.09 19.70 11.64
C LEU A 286 -95.92 19.00 10.90
N SER A 287 -95.07 19.79 10.25
CA SER A 287 -93.61 19.63 10.02
C SER A 287 -93.00 18.25 9.65
N SER A 288 -92.58 18.08 8.38
CA SER A 288 -91.45 17.20 8.04
C SER A 288 -90.73 17.57 6.72
N SER A 289 -89.44 17.85 6.80
CA SER A 289 -88.45 17.84 5.69
C SER A 289 -87.06 17.62 6.32
N ARG A 290 -86.54 16.39 6.38
CA ARG A 290 -85.90 15.61 5.31
C ARG A 290 -84.55 16.18 4.85
N SER A 291 -83.49 15.44 5.15
CA SER A 291 -82.16 15.48 4.53
C SER A 291 -81.47 14.14 4.79
N GLY A 292 -80.66 13.66 3.85
CA GLY A 292 -79.75 12.52 4.06
C GLY A 292 -80.27 11.11 3.75
N SER A 293 -79.87 10.57 2.60
CA SER A 293 -79.52 9.14 2.45
C SER A 293 -77.97 9.06 2.40
N SER A 294 -77.29 7.91 2.57
CA SER A 294 -77.70 6.52 2.38
C SER A 294 -77.09 5.56 3.41
N ARG A 295 -77.74 4.41 3.57
CA ARG A 295 -77.28 3.19 4.27
C ARG A 295 -76.17 2.50 3.41
N SER A 296 -75.40 1.51 3.85
CA SER A 296 -75.78 0.30 4.61
C SER A 296 -74.57 -0.45 5.20
N GLY A 297 -74.82 -1.30 6.18
CA GLY A 297 -73.95 -2.43 6.56
C GLY A 297 -74.80 -3.67 6.84
N ALA A 298 -74.19 -4.86 6.96
CA ALA A 298 -74.85 -6.05 7.49
C ALA A 298 -73.86 -7.15 7.95
N SER A 299 -74.24 -7.86 9.00
CA SER A 299 -73.54 -8.98 9.67
C SER A 299 -74.58 -9.66 10.59
N SER A 300 -74.48 -10.92 11.02
CA SER A 300 -73.56 -12.04 10.73
C SER A 300 -74.15 -13.31 11.36
N THR A 301 -73.90 -14.52 10.84
CA THR A 301 -74.27 -15.76 11.55
C THR A 301 -73.14 -16.79 11.68
N GLN A 302 -73.23 -17.46 12.83
CA GLN A 302 -72.47 -18.54 13.45
C GLN A 302 -72.47 -19.86 12.64
N SER A 303 -71.92 -21.00 13.08
CA SER A 303 -70.67 -21.40 13.80
C SER A 303 -70.77 -22.93 13.97
N MET A 304 -69.65 -23.67 14.09
CA MET A 304 -69.55 -25.00 14.73
C MET A 304 -68.07 -25.43 14.75
N VAL A 305 -67.69 -26.26 15.72
CA VAL A 305 -66.30 -26.70 16.01
C VAL A 305 -66.18 -28.20 15.80
N HIS A 306 -65.05 -28.71 15.28
CA HIS A 306 -64.49 -30.00 15.74
C HIS A 306 -63.00 -30.16 15.38
N ASN A 307 -62.26 -30.79 16.29
CA ASN A 307 -60.83 -31.10 16.21
C ASN A 307 -60.63 -32.63 16.05
N SER A 308 -59.84 -33.11 15.08
CA SER A 308 -59.04 -34.37 15.17
C SER A 308 -58.20 -34.73 13.92
N VAL A 309 -56.86 -34.76 14.08
CA VAL A 309 -55.88 -35.83 13.73
C VAL A 309 -56.31 -36.87 12.66
N PRO A 310 -55.53 -37.15 11.55
CA PRO A 310 -54.37 -38.08 11.68
C PRO A 310 -53.18 -38.05 10.67
N ARG A 311 -52.02 -38.51 11.19
CA ARG A 311 -50.96 -39.40 10.60
C ARG A 311 -50.20 -39.06 9.29
N GLY A 312 -48.88 -39.33 9.30
CA GLY A 312 -48.00 -39.49 8.11
C GLY A 312 -48.07 -40.90 7.47
N PRO A 313 -47.18 -41.30 6.54
CA PRO A 313 -45.71 -41.25 6.70
C PRO A 313 -44.85 -40.94 5.42
N LYS A 314 -43.51 -40.94 5.59
CA LYS A 314 -42.43 -41.03 4.55
C LYS A 314 -42.46 -42.40 3.81
N PRO A 315 -41.93 -42.60 2.57
CA PRO A 315 -40.47 -42.52 2.28
C PRO A 315 -39.95 -42.25 0.82
N ARG A 316 -38.64 -41.92 0.74
CA ARG A 316 -37.56 -42.15 -0.28
C ARG A 316 -37.75 -42.01 -1.83
N PRO A 317 -36.65 -41.80 -2.59
CA PRO A 317 -36.68 -41.46 -4.03
C PRO A 317 -36.41 -42.66 -4.98
N PRO A 318 -36.69 -42.50 -6.29
CA PRO A 318 -36.25 -43.40 -7.37
C PRO A 318 -34.85 -43.05 -7.94
N PRO A 319 -34.23 -43.91 -8.79
CA PRO A 319 -32.77 -44.10 -8.79
C PRO A 319 -32.04 -43.66 -10.07
N ALA A 320 -30.71 -43.83 -10.05
CA ALA A 320 -29.86 -43.84 -11.24
C ALA A 320 -30.06 -45.11 -12.08
N ALA A 321 -29.79 -45.00 -13.38
CA ALA A 321 -29.60 -46.13 -14.29
C ALA A 321 -28.53 -45.77 -15.33
N ASP A 322 -27.49 -46.59 -15.43
CA ASP A 322 -26.50 -46.55 -16.50
C ASP A 322 -27.08 -47.12 -17.80
N GLN A 323 -26.68 -46.55 -18.95
CA GLN A 323 -26.49 -47.38 -20.14
C GLN A 323 -25.42 -46.82 -21.11
N LYS A 324 -24.43 -47.68 -21.34
CA LYS A 324 -23.45 -47.72 -22.45
C LYS A 324 -24.24 -48.02 -23.76
N GLU A 325 -23.80 -47.77 -25.00
CA GLU A 325 -22.46 -47.87 -25.58
C GLU A 325 -22.38 -47.29 -27.03
N ASN A 326 -21.17 -46.83 -27.43
CA ASN A 326 -20.61 -46.63 -28.79
C ASN A 326 -21.33 -45.86 -29.93
N GLY A 327 -20.53 -45.02 -30.61
CA GLY A 327 -20.82 -44.49 -31.95
C GLY A 327 -19.88 -43.37 -32.40
N GLN A 328 -18.74 -43.69 -33.00
CA GLN A 328 -17.82 -42.74 -33.67
C GLN A 328 -17.83 -43.00 -35.19
N PRO A 329 -17.64 -41.97 -36.04
CA PRO A 329 -16.30 -41.74 -36.61
C PRO A 329 -15.90 -40.26 -36.80
N ALA A 330 -14.73 -40.05 -37.42
CA ALA A 330 -13.97 -38.81 -37.67
C ALA A 330 -14.76 -37.66 -38.38
N CYS A 331 -14.29 -36.40 -38.47
CA CYS A 331 -12.91 -35.94 -38.63
C CYS A 331 -12.70 -34.42 -38.37
N LEU A 332 -11.42 -33.98 -38.37
CA LEU A 332 -10.88 -32.61 -38.46
C LEU A 332 -10.96 -31.66 -37.23
N PRO A 333 -9.82 -31.26 -36.64
CA PRO A 333 -9.69 -30.06 -35.80
C PRO A 333 -9.44 -28.80 -36.65
N LEU A 334 -10.13 -27.71 -36.34
CA LEU A 334 -9.83 -26.37 -36.88
C LEU A 334 -8.58 -25.80 -36.22
N ALA A 335 -7.65 -25.28 -37.03
CA ALA A 335 -6.47 -24.56 -36.55
C ALA A 335 -6.85 -23.18 -35.95
N PRO A 336 -6.09 -22.66 -34.95
CA PRO A 336 -6.29 -21.31 -34.44
C PRO A 336 -5.83 -20.26 -35.48
N PRO A 337 -6.41 -19.05 -35.47
CA PRO A 337 -6.07 -18.02 -36.45
C PRO A 337 -4.67 -17.43 -36.24
N THR A 338 -3.98 -17.22 -37.35
CA THR A 338 -2.66 -16.58 -37.44
C THR A 338 -2.69 -15.15 -36.91
N TYR A 339 -1.93 -14.86 -35.84
CA TYR A 339 -1.64 -13.47 -35.47
C TYR A 339 -0.55 -12.91 -36.37
N THR A 340 -0.90 -11.91 -37.18
CA THR A 340 0.06 -11.12 -37.96
C THR A 340 0.95 -10.33 -37.01
N GLN A 341 2.25 -10.63 -36.93
CA GLN A 341 3.20 -9.78 -36.23
C GLN A 341 3.41 -8.48 -37.02
N VAL A 342 2.78 -7.40 -36.57
CA VAL A 342 3.19 -6.03 -36.93
C VAL A 342 4.27 -5.62 -35.94
N ALA A 343 5.52 -5.55 -36.40
CA ALA A 343 6.64 -5.06 -35.60
C ALA A 343 6.44 -3.55 -35.30
N PRO A 344 6.48 -3.11 -34.03
CA PRO A 344 6.55 -1.69 -33.71
C PRO A 344 7.91 -1.14 -34.15
N ARG A 345 7.90 -0.04 -34.91
CA ARG A 345 9.12 0.68 -35.29
C ARG A 345 9.79 1.27 -34.05
N LEU A 346 11.11 1.17 -33.99
CA LEU A 346 11.94 1.87 -33.00
C LEU A 346 11.78 3.39 -33.17
N PRO A 347 11.55 4.17 -32.10
CA PRO A 347 11.62 5.63 -32.17
C PRO A 347 13.08 6.09 -32.37
N GLU A 348 13.30 6.99 -33.32
CA GLU A 348 14.60 7.65 -33.47
C GLU A 348 14.95 8.51 -32.25
N VAL A 349 16.22 8.50 -31.89
CA VAL A 349 16.79 9.38 -30.86
C VAL A 349 16.90 10.79 -31.44
N HIS A 350 15.95 11.67 -31.11
CA HIS A 350 16.16 13.10 -31.34
C HIS A 350 17.11 13.68 -30.29
N SER A 351 18.25 14.17 -30.78
CA SER A 351 19.31 14.80 -30.01
C SER A 351 18.86 16.17 -29.48
N SER A 352 19.03 16.39 -28.18
CA SER A 352 18.90 17.70 -27.56
C SER A 352 20.17 18.55 -27.79
N PRO A 353 20.04 19.86 -28.05
CA PRO A 353 21.18 20.70 -28.40
C PRO A 353 22.04 21.13 -27.20
N LYS A 354 23.33 21.29 -27.48
CA LYS A 354 24.39 21.73 -26.57
C LYS A 354 24.18 23.19 -26.15
N PRO A 355 24.36 23.58 -24.87
CA PRO A 355 24.25 24.98 -24.47
C PRO A 355 25.43 25.81 -24.99
N SER A 356 25.12 26.99 -25.53
CA SER A 356 26.08 28.05 -25.90
C SER A 356 25.91 29.26 -24.96
N PRO A 357 26.95 30.09 -24.75
CA PRO A 357 26.96 31.06 -23.65
C PRO A 357 26.06 32.28 -23.91
N ALA A 358 25.58 32.87 -22.81
CA ALA A 358 24.66 34.00 -22.84
C ALA A 358 25.26 35.27 -23.47
N LYS A 359 24.51 35.92 -24.35
CA LYS A 359 24.76 37.30 -24.79
C LYS A 359 24.15 38.27 -23.78
N LEU A 360 24.96 39.17 -23.20
CA LEU A 360 24.44 40.35 -22.51
C LEU A 360 23.98 41.41 -23.50
N SER A 361 22.91 42.13 -23.15
CA SER A 361 22.40 43.30 -23.84
C SER A 361 23.17 44.58 -23.45
N PRO A 362 23.24 45.60 -24.34
CA PRO A 362 24.02 46.80 -24.08
C PRO A 362 23.23 47.88 -23.33
N GLY A 363 23.87 48.58 -22.39
CA GLY A 363 23.26 49.72 -21.71
C GLY A 363 24.23 50.47 -20.78
N ASN A 364 24.51 51.73 -21.12
CA ASN A 364 25.08 52.79 -20.28
C ASN A 364 26.57 52.68 -19.89
N LEU A 365 27.41 53.25 -20.76
CA LEU A 365 28.78 53.63 -20.45
C LEU A 365 28.79 54.95 -19.66
N ALA A 366 29.23 54.92 -18.39
CA ALA A 366 29.58 56.10 -17.61
C ALA A 366 31.06 56.04 -17.17
N ARG A 367 31.66 57.20 -16.90
CA ARG A 367 33.10 57.47 -17.06
C ARG A 367 33.82 57.66 -15.72
N MET A 368 35.14 57.42 -15.72
CA MET A 368 36.13 57.62 -14.63
C MET A 368 36.08 56.58 -13.49
N GLY A 369 37.20 56.10 -12.97
CA GLY A 369 38.60 56.30 -13.37
C GLY A 369 39.51 55.25 -12.71
N ALA A 370 40.65 54.94 -13.33
CA ALA A 370 41.58 53.91 -12.85
C ALA A 370 42.92 54.52 -12.44
N THR A 371 43.43 54.11 -11.28
CA THR A 371 44.76 54.50 -10.76
C THR A 371 45.67 53.27 -10.80
N PRO A 372 46.70 53.21 -11.68
CA PRO A 372 47.59 52.07 -11.75
C PRO A 372 48.66 52.14 -10.65
N VAL A 373 48.75 51.10 -9.82
CA VAL A 373 49.88 50.90 -8.90
C VAL A 373 50.90 50.00 -9.57
N MET A 374 52.06 50.54 -9.95
CA MET A 374 53.22 49.74 -10.35
C MET A 374 54.02 49.33 -9.12
N ILE A 375 54.57 48.10 -9.13
CA ILE A 375 55.62 47.66 -8.22
C ILE A 375 56.80 47.16 -9.08
N PRO A 376 58.07 47.51 -8.77
CA PRO A 376 59.17 47.39 -9.73
C PRO A 376 59.83 46.01 -9.74
N ALA A 377 60.50 45.69 -10.84
CA ALA A 377 61.42 44.56 -10.94
C ALA A 377 62.66 44.76 -10.05
N GLN A 378 63.09 43.70 -9.37
CA GLN A 378 64.39 43.59 -8.72
C GLN A 378 65.16 42.43 -9.35
N THR A 379 66.24 42.75 -10.07
CA THR A 379 67.21 41.79 -10.56
C THR A 379 68.34 41.65 -9.55
N LYS A 380 68.76 40.40 -9.27
CA LYS A 380 70.17 40.10 -8.99
C LYS A 380 70.45 38.61 -9.13
N ALA A 381 71.33 38.28 -10.07
CA ALA A 381 71.99 36.99 -10.11
C ALA A 381 73.10 36.96 -9.04
N PHE A 382 73.42 35.76 -8.55
CA PHE A 382 74.74 35.49 -7.99
C PHE A 382 75.27 34.20 -8.61
N GLN A 383 76.52 34.26 -9.03
CA GLN A 383 77.24 33.19 -9.72
C GLN A 383 78.27 32.58 -8.76
N THR A 384 78.66 31.35 -9.07
CA THR A 384 79.62 30.50 -8.35
C THR A 384 80.97 31.14 -8.05
N VAL A 385 81.55 30.74 -6.91
CA VAL A 385 82.96 30.32 -6.79
C VAL A 385 82.97 28.90 -6.23
#